data_AF-A0A7C6UAR9-F1
#
_entry.id   AF-A0A7C6UAR9-F1
#
_cell.length_a   1.000
_cell.length_b   1.000
_cell.length_c   1.000
_cell.angle_alpha   90.00
_cell.angle_beta   90.00
_cell.angle_gamma   90.00
#
_symmetry.space_group_name_H-M   'P 1'
#
loop_
_entity.id
_entity.type
_entity.pdbx_description
1 polymer ?
#
loop_
_entity_poly.entity_id
_entity_poly.type
_entity_poly.pdbx_seq_one_letter_code
_entity_poly.pdbx_strand_id
1 'polypeptide(L)' 'MLMTAEYEKYLIPVKGGFMIDPKAPEEVKQELISINKEYEIIYGEKLLIEKDNREG' A
#
# COMPACT_ATOMS: atom_id res chain seq x y z
N MET A 1 3.23 -8.25 14.28
CA MET A 1 2.93 -7.62 12.97
C MET A 1 1.47 -7.19 13.03
N LEU A 2 1.21 -5.92 13.37
CA LEU A 2 -0.10 -5.41 13.85
C LEU A 2 -0.46 -4.09 13.16
N MET A 3 -0.24 -3.99 11.84
CA MET A 3 -0.59 -2.79 11.08
C MET A 3 -1.89 -2.93 10.27
N THR A 4 -2.46 -4.12 10.11
CA THR A 4 -3.45 -4.32 9.04
C THR A 4 -4.86 -3.86 9.38
N ALA A 5 -5.34 -3.96 10.62
CA ALA A 5 -6.76 -3.76 10.91
C ALA A 5 -7.29 -2.33 10.64
N GLU A 6 -6.49 -1.29 10.89
CA GLU A 6 -6.93 0.10 10.70
C GLU A 6 -6.93 0.51 9.22
N TYR A 7 -5.96 0.00 8.45
CA TYR A 7 -5.82 0.34 7.04
C TYR A 7 -6.50 -0.64 6.09
N GLU A 8 -6.93 -1.81 6.55
CA GLU A 8 -7.58 -2.84 5.72
C GLU A 8 -8.76 -2.28 4.91
N LYS A 9 -9.55 -1.39 5.52
CA LYS A 9 -10.68 -0.71 4.85
C LYS A 9 -10.26 0.22 3.69
N TYR A 10 -8.98 0.58 3.62
CA TYR A 10 -8.36 1.38 2.57
C TYR A 10 -7.48 0.55 1.64
N LEU A 11 -7.48 -0.78 1.79
CA LEU A 11 -6.76 -1.70 0.93
C LEU A 11 -7.75 -2.48 0.07
N ILE A 12 -7.60 -2.35 -1.25
CA ILE A 12 -8.37 -3.08 -2.24
C ILE A 12 -7.57 -4.33 -2.61
N PRO A 13 -8.07 -5.55 -2.35
CA PRO A 13 -7.40 -6.76 -2.79
C PRO A 13 -7.40 -6.83 -4.32
N VAL A 14 -6.23 -7.07 -4.90
CA VAL A 14 -6.06 -7.25 -6.35
C VAL A 14 -5.22 -8.49 -6.65
N LYS A 15 -5.14 -8.87 -7.92
CA LYS A 15 -4.32 -10.02 -8.31
C LYS A 15 -2.84 -9.71 -8.05
N GLY A 16 -2.24 -10.40 -7.07
CA GLY A 16 -0.83 -10.26 -6.72
C GLY A 16 -0.52 -9.38 -5.50
N GLY A 17 -1.54 -8.90 -4.77
CA GLY A 17 -1.33 -8.13 -3.54
C GLY A 17 -2.50 -7.21 -3.21
N PHE A 18 -2.19 -6.06 -2.61
CA PHE A 18 -3.17 -5.05 -2.26
C PHE A 18 -2.85 -3.72 -2.94
N MET A 19 -3.88 -3.03 -3.40
CA MET A 19 -3.78 -1.64 -3.85
C MET A 19 -4.34 -0.70 -2.79
N ILE A 20 -3.81 0.51 -2.71
CA ILE A 20 -4.38 1.57 -1.87
C ILE A 20 -5.66 2.08 -2.53
N ASP A 21 -6.75 2.18 -1.76
CA ASP A 21 -8.01 2.75 -2.23
C ASP A 21 -7.79 4.21 -2.66
N PRO A 22 -8.10 4.59 -3.93
CA PRO A 22 -7.95 5.96 -4.38
C PRO A 22 -8.86 6.96 -3.63
N LYS A 23 -9.89 6.50 -2.93
CA LYS A 23 -10.76 7.31 -2.07
C LYS A 23 -10.25 7.44 -0.63
N ALA A 24 -9.16 6.76 -0.27
CA ALA A 24 -8.55 6.92 1.04
C ALA A 24 -8.10 8.37 1.27
N PRO A 25 -8.15 8.86 2.52
CA PRO A 25 -7.58 10.15 2.89
C PRO A 25 -6.11 10.25 2.47
N GLU A 26 -5.65 11.44 2.10
CA GLU A 26 -4.29 11.63 1.61
C GLU A 26 -3.24 11.27 2.67
N GLU A 27 -3.50 11.60 3.94
CA GLU A 27 -2.65 11.24 5.08
C GLU A 27 -2.46 9.71 5.17
N VAL A 28 -3.57 8.96 5.03
CA VAL A 28 -3.55 7.48 5.04
C VAL A 28 -2.76 6.93 3.84
N LYS A 29 -2.90 7.55 2.66
CA LYS A 29 -2.13 7.13 1.48
C LYS A 29 -0.63 7.31 1.71
N GLN A 30 -0.21 8.45 2.25
CA GLN A 30 1.21 8.72 2.53
C GLN A 30 1.78 7.75 3.57
N GLU A 31 0.98 7.40 4.58
CA GLU A 31 1.37 6.45 5.61
C GLU A 31 1.52 5.03 5.04
N LEU A 32 0.55 4.56 4.25
CA LEU A 32 0.63 3.27 3.56
C LEU A 32 1.80 3.19 2.57
N ILE A 33 2.10 4.28 1.86
CA ILE A 33 3.29 4.36 1.00
C ILE A 33 4.57 4.27 1.84
N SER A 34 4.62 4.93 2.99
CA SER A 34 5.79 4.90 3.89
C SER A 34 6.02 3.50 4.46
N ILE A 35 4.94 2.85 4.91
CA ILE A 35 4.96 1.45 5.37
C ILE A 35 5.43 0.52 4.24
N ASN A 36 4.93 0.71 3.03
CA ASN A 36 5.32 -0.11 1.88
C ASN A 36 6.81 0.02 1.56
N LYS A 37 7.35 1.25 1.63
CA LYS A 37 8.79 1.51 1.45
C LYS A 37 9.64 0.88 2.55
N GLU A 38 9.23 1.02 3.81
CA GLU A 38 9.94 0.40 4.93
C GLU A 38 9.95 -1.13 4.79
N TYR A 39 8.82 -1.71 4.40
CA TYR A 39 8.70 -3.14 4.13
C TYR A 39 9.61 -3.58 2.98
N GLU A 40 9.66 -2.83 1.88
CA GLU A 40 10.56 -3.09 0.74
C GLU A 40 12.04 -3.03 1.15
N ILE A 41 12.42 -2.08 2.00
CA ILE A 41 13.80 -1.98 2.50
C ILE A 41 14.16 -3.20 3.36
N ILE A 42 13.25 -3.68 4.19
CA ILE A 42 13.51 -4.79 5.13
C ILE A 42 13.50 -6.14 4.43
N TYR A 43 12.53 -6.37 3.53
CA TYR A 43 12.26 -7.69 2.95
C TYR A 43 12.66 -7.81 1.47
N GLY A 44 12.97 -6.69 0.80
CA GLY A 44 13.31 -6.68 -0.63
C GLY A 44 12.11 -6.89 -1.56
N GLU A 45 10.89 -6.86 -1.01
CA GLU A 45 9.64 -7.03 -1.75
C GLU A 45 8.60 -6.00 -1.29
N LYS A 46 7.68 -5.61 -2.18
CA LYS A 46 6.62 -4.64 -1.86
C LYS A 46 5.40 -5.33 -1.28
N LEU A 47 4.86 -4.78 -0.20
CA LEU A 47 3.61 -5.22 0.41
C LEU A 47 2.39 -4.78 -0.41
N LEU A 48 2.46 -3.58 -0.98
CA LEU A 48 1.39 -2.94 -1.74
C LEU A 48 1.82 -2.75 -3.19
N ILE A 49 0.87 -3.01 -4.08
CA ILE A 49 0.97 -2.66 -5.49
C ILE A 49 0.68 -1.16 -5.57
N GLU A 50 1.76 -0.38 -5.69
CA GLU A 50 1.65 1.00 -6.16
C GLU A 50 1.07 0.92 -7.57
N LYS A 51 -0.10 1.54 -7.78
CA LYS A 51 -0.68 1.67 -9.11
C LYS A 51 0.41 2.28 -9.98
N ASP A 52 0.95 1.47 -10.89
CA ASP A 52 2.16 1.83 -11.64
C ASP A 52 1.86 3.10 -12.42
N ASN A 53 2.41 4.23 -12.00
CA ASN A 53 2.26 5.52 -12.68
C ASN A 53 3.14 5.56 -13.94
N ARG A 54 3.34 4.41 -14.61
CA ARG A 54 3.91 4.30 -15.95
C ARG A 54 2.78 4.03 -16.95
N GLU A 55 1.80 4.91 -16.99
CA GLU A 55 1.09 5.15 -18.25
C GLU A 55 1.87 6.25 -18.96
N GLY A 56 2.30 5.96 -20.18
CA GLY A 56 3.16 6.83 -21.01
C GLY A 56 2.42 7.93 -21.75
#